data_AF-A0A7C2TP10-F1
#
_entry.id   AF-A0A7C2TP10-F1
#
_cell.length_a   1.000
_cell.length_b   1.000
_cell.length_c   1.000
_cell.angle_alpha   90.00
_cell.angle_beta   90.00
_cell.angle_gamma   90.00
#
_symmetry.space_group_name_H-M   'P 1'
#
loop_
_entity.id
_entity.type
_entity.pdbx_description
1 polymer ?
#
loop_
_entity_poly.entity_id
_entity_poly.type
_entity_poly.pdbx_seq_one_letter_code
_entity_poly.pdbx_strand_id
1 'polypeptide(L)'
;IAILDRNMYQLDGATEKILSLEPLQDKFRAFGWNVFNVDGHNIEEILNAIDMAKRRNGKPNMIIARTIKGKGVSFMENTHEFHGKAPNKEQYERAIKELDEIEHKIKGADPNE
;
A
#
# COMPACT_ATOMS: atom_id res chain seq x y z
N ILE A 1 8.54 -3.51 14.71
CA ILE A 1 7.86 -2.58 13.79
C ILE A 1 6.86 -3.43 13.01
N ALA A 2 5.61 -2.99 12.89
CA ALA A 2 4.62 -3.59 12.00
C ALA A 2 4.23 -2.56 10.93
N ILE A 3 3.86 -3.05 9.76
CA ILE A 3 3.38 -2.23 8.64
C ILE A 3 1.99 -2.77 8.27
N LEU A 4 1.01 -1.89 8.28
CA LEU A 4 -0.36 -2.20 7.84
C LEU A 4 -0.53 -1.72 6.40
N ASP A 5 -0.83 -2.64 5.50
CA ASP A 5 -1.28 -2.35 4.14
C ASP A 5 -2.73 -1.86 4.17
N ARG A 6 -2.93 -0.54 4.25
CA ARG A 6 -4.24 0.08 4.32
C ARG A 6 -4.75 0.42 2.92
N ASN A 7 -5.13 -0.62 2.19
CA ASN A 7 -5.59 -0.54 0.80
C ASN A 7 -7.12 -0.38 0.62
N MET A 8 -7.89 -0.27 1.71
CA MET A 8 -9.36 -0.10 1.75
C MET A 8 -10.23 -1.29 1.34
N TYR A 9 -9.69 -2.45 0.97
CA TYR A 9 -10.46 -3.60 0.47
C TYR A 9 -10.12 -4.92 1.14
N GLN A 10 -11.14 -5.70 1.45
CA GLN A 10 -11.03 -7.11 1.86
C GLN A 10 -11.55 -8.05 0.76
N LEU A 11 -11.90 -9.29 1.12
CA LEU A 11 -12.45 -10.29 0.19
C LEU A 11 -13.79 -9.83 -0.41
N ASP A 12 -14.74 -9.47 0.45
CA ASP A 12 -16.13 -9.19 0.04
C ASP A 12 -16.39 -7.73 -0.40
N GLY A 13 -15.33 -6.93 -0.59
CA GLY A 13 -15.44 -5.54 -1.03
C GLY A 13 -14.69 -4.54 -0.16
N ALA A 14 -15.10 -3.27 -0.22
CA ALA A 14 -14.48 -2.19 0.54
C ALA A 14 -14.73 -2.38 2.04
N THR A 15 -13.68 -2.20 2.87
CA THR A 15 -13.80 -2.33 4.33
C THR A 15 -14.87 -1.38 4.87
N GLU A 16 -14.94 -0.15 4.39
CA GLU A 16 -15.91 0.85 4.89
C GLU A 16 -17.37 0.48 4.64
N LYS A 17 -17.65 -0.44 3.70
CA LYS A 17 -19.01 -0.93 3.43
C LYS A 17 -19.35 -2.21 4.19
N ILE A 18 -18.36 -3.05 4.47
CA ILE A 18 -18.55 -4.37 5.06
C ILE A 18 -18.24 -4.36 6.56
N LEU A 19 -17.05 -3.92 6.94
CA LEU A 19 -16.63 -3.71 8.33
C LEU A 19 -15.59 -2.59 8.40
N SER A 20 -16.04 -1.40 8.78
CA SER A 20 -15.16 -0.23 8.90
C SER A 20 -14.08 -0.48 9.96
N LEU A 21 -12.84 -0.18 9.59
CA LEU A 21 -11.68 -0.38 10.46
C LEU A 21 -11.31 0.89 11.24
N GLU A 22 -11.80 2.05 10.81
CA GLU A 22 -11.44 3.33 11.43
C GLU A 22 -12.03 3.49 12.85
N PRO A 23 -11.41 4.30 13.72
CA PRO A 23 -10.11 4.98 13.55
C PRO A 23 -8.92 4.06 13.88
N LEU A 24 -8.17 3.60 12.88
CA LEU A 24 -7.07 2.64 13.06
C LEU A 24 -5.93 3.22 13.91
N GLN A 25 -5.58 4.48 13.64
CA GLN A 25 -4.50 5.16 14.33
C GLN A 25 -4.76 5.25 15.84
N ASP A 26 -5.99 5.60 16.23
CA ASP A 26 -6.34 5.75 17.64
C ASP A 26 -6.45 4.39 18.34
N LYS A 27 -6.94 3.36 17.64
CA LYS A 27 -6.90 1.97 18.14
C LYS A 27 -5.48 1.56 18.50
N PHE A 28 -4.51 1.70 17.59
CA PHE A 28 -3.12 1.32 17.88
C PHE A 28 -2.47 2.15 18.99
N ARG A 29 -2.75 3.46 19.03
CA ARG A 29 -2.29 4.33 20.13
C ARG A 29 -2.84 3.87 21.48
N ALA A 30 -4.11 3.46 21.54
CA ALA A 30 -4.72 2.94 22.77
C ALA A 30 -4.03 1.64 23.26
N PHE A 31 -3.50 0.83 22.33
CA PHE A 31 -2.65 -0.33 22.66
C PHE A 31 -1.18 0.01 22.97
N GLY A 32 -0.84 1.30 23.11
CA GLY A 32 0.52 1.75 23.47
C GLY A 32 1.52 1.80 22.32
N TRP A 33 1.07 1.71 21.07
CA TRP A 33 1.95 1.80 19.90
C TRP A 33 2.24 3.26 19.54
N ASN A 34 3.45 3.53 19.04
CA ASN A 34 3.65 4.73 18.22
C ASN A 34 3.07 4.45 16.83
N VAL A 35 2.43 5.44 16.22
CA VAL A 35 1.77 5.28 14.93
C VAL A 35 2.26 6.34 13.95
N PHE A 36 2.71 5.87 12.79
CA PHE A 36 3.12 6.68 11.64
C PHE A 36 2.14 6.43 10.49
N ASN A 37 1.72 7.47 9.79
CA ASN A 37 0.92 7.35 8.58
C ASN A 37 1.77 7.79 7.40
N VAL A 38 1.78 7.00 6.32
CA VAL A 38 2.53 7.31 5.10
C VAL A 38 1.67 7.09 3.87
N ASP A 39 1.98 7.79 2.78
CA ASP A 39 1.65 7.27 1.46
C ASP A 39 2.46 5.99 1.20
N GLY A 40 1.77 4.87 1.03
CA GLY A 40 2.37 3.55 0.82
C GLY A 40 3.00 3.36 -0.55
N HIS A 41 2.91 4.36 -1.44
CA HIS A 41 3.59 4.39 -2.74
C HIS A 41 4.69 5.47 -2.81
N ASN A 42 4.95 6.17 -1.72
CA ASN A 42 6.05 7.12 -1.60
C ASN A 42 7.22 6.49 -0.83
N ILE A 43 8.27 6.12 -1.57
CA ILE A 43 9.46 5.47 -0.99
C ILE A 43 10.12 6.34 0.08
N GLU A 44 10.20 7.65 -0.14
CA GLU A 44 10.83 8.58 0.81
C GLU A 44 10.06 8.63 2.14
N GLU A 45 8.73 8.72 2.10
CA GLU A 45 7.90 8.68 3.31
C GLU A 45 8.05 7.36 4.07
N ILE A 46 8.07 6.24 3.35
CA ILE A 46 8.26 4.91 3.95
C ILE A 46 9.62 4.81 4.65
N LEU A 47 10.71 5.22 3.98
CA LEU A 47 12.06 5.20 4.54
C LEU A 47 12.16 6.08 5.78
N ASN A 48 11.64 7.31 5.71
CA ASN A 48 11.61 8.24 6.83
C ASN A 48 10.83 7.66 8.02
N ALA A 49 9.68 7.03 7.79
CA ALA A 49 8.90 6.40 8.86
C ALA A 49 9.61 5.20 9.48
N ILE A 50 10.29 4.37 8.67
CA ILE A 50 11.10 3.25 9.16
C ILE A 50 12.26 3.75 10.02
N ASP A 51 12.98 4.78 9.57
CA ASP A 51 14.11 5.33 10.31
C ASP A 51 13.69 5.98 11.62
N MET A 52 12.53 6.65 11.64
CA MET A 52 11.92 7.12 12.88
C MET A 52 11.51 5.96 13.80
N ALA A 53 10.90 4.90 13.26
CA ALA A 53 10.47 3.72 14.01
C ALA A 53 11.65 2.88 14.56
N LYS A 54 12.84 2.97 13.96
CA LYS A 54 14.06 2.32 14.46
C LYS A 54 14.63 3.03 15.70
N ARG A 55 14.30 4.29 15.95
CA ARG A 55 14.73 5.02 17.16
C ARG A 55 14.08 4.36 18.38
N ARG A 56 14.84 3.55 19.11
CA ARG A 56 14.33 2.74 20.24
C ARG A 56 13.82 3.66 21.35
N ASN A 57 12.53 3.55 21.68
CA ASN A 57 11.89 4.27 22.78
C ASN A 57 11.05 3.36 23.70
N GLY A 58 11.25 2.03 23.62
CA GLY A 58 10.57 1.04 24.44
C GLY A 58 9.14 0.69 24.01
N LYS A 59 8.60 1.29 22.94
CA LYS A 59 7.25 1.01 22.42
C LYS A 59 7.28 0.29 21.08
N PRO A 60 6.28 -0.53 20.74
CA PRO A 60 6.10 -1.02 19.38
C PRO A 60 5.69 0.13 18.44
N ASN A 61 6.02 -0.01 17.16
CA ASN A 61 5.75 1.00 16.13
C ASN A 61 4.87 0.41 15.03
N MET A 62 3.76 1.08 14.70
CA MET A 62 2.85 0.76 13.62
C MET A 62 3.01 1.81 12.52
N ILE A 63 3.32 1.36 11.31
CA ILE A 63 3.31 2.21 10.11
C ILE A 63 2.03 1.85 9.33
N ILE A 64 1.07 2.75 9.29
CA ILE A 64 -0.13 2.61 8.46
C ILE A 64 0.20 3.18 7.08
N ALA A 65 0.43 2.28 6.12
CA ALA A 65 0.74 2.64 4.74
C ALA A 65 -0.56 2.70 3.94
N ARG A 66 -0.96 3.90 3.49
CA ARG A 66 -2.13 4.06 2.61
C ARG A 66 -1.74 3.66 1.20
N THR A 67 -2.32 2.57 0.72
CA THR A 67 -1.97 1.98 -0.57
C THR A 67 -3.19 1.87 -1.48
N ILE A 68 -2.96 1.42 -2.70
CA ILE A 68 -3.98 1.13 -3.70
C ILE A 68 -3.85 -0.37 -3.94
N LYS A 69 -4.91 -1.12 -3.67
CA LYS A 69 -4.94 -2.56 -3.97
C LYS A 69 -4.80 -2.74 -5.48
N GLY A 70 -3.86 -3.56 -5.92
CA GLY A 70 -3.58 -3.77 -7.36
C GLY A 70 -2.84 -2.62 -8.05
N LYS A 71 -2.13 -1.76 -7.30
CA LYS A 71 -1.37 -0.61 -7.83
C LYS A 71 -0.57 -0.97 -9.09
N GLY A 72 -0.68 -0.13 -10.12
CA GLY A 72 0.10 -0.23 -11.35
C GLY A 72 -0.59 -1.00 -12.48
N VAL A 73 -1.68 -1.71 -12.19
CA VAL A 73 -2.50 -2.39 -13.22
C VAL A 73 -3.90 -1.81 -13.17
N SER A 74 -4.26 -1.01 -14.16
CA SER A 74 -5.45 -0.16 -14.19
C SER A 74 -6.76 -0.87 -13.87
N PHE A 75 -6.93 -2.11 -14.35
CA PHE A 75 -8.15 -2.89 -14.12
C PHE A 75 -8.14 -3.68 -12.80
N MET A 76 -7.00 -3.74 -12.09
CA MET A 76 -6.88 -4.34 -10.76
C MET A 76 -6.88 -3.30 -9.64
N GLU A 77 -6.73 -2.01 -9.96
CA GLU A 77 -6.72 -0.94 -8.97
C GLU A 77 -8.08 -0.77 -8.28
N ASN A 78 -8.06 -0.65 -6.95
CA ASN A 78 -9.24 -0.35 -6.12
C ASN A 78 -10.43 -1.28 -6.37
N THR A 79 -10.17 -2.57 -6.56
CA THR A 79 -11.20 -3.61 -6.67
C THR A 79 -10.89 -4.82 -5.79
N HIS A 80 -11.95 -5.49 -5.34
CA HIS A 80 -11.85 -6.76 -4.61
C HIS A 80 -11.83 -7.98 -5.54
N GLU A 81 -12.20 -7.82 -6.81
CA GLU A 81 -12.33 -8.91 -7.79
C GLU A 81 -11.03 -9.71 -7.98
N PHE A 82 -9.89 -9.04 -7.83
CA PHE A 82 -8.56 -9.63 -7.93
C PHE A 82 -7.91 -9.93 -6.57
N HIS A 83 -8.70 -10.02 -5.49
CA HIS A 83 -8.16 -10.35 -4.17
C HIS A 83 -7.55 -11.75 -4.10
N GLY A 84 -8.17 -12.72 -4.75
CA GLY A 84 -7.70 -14.12 -4.82
C GLY A 84 -7.88 -14.74 -6.21
N LYS A 85 -8.21 -13.94 -7.22
CA LYS A 85 -8.47 -14.39 -8.59
C LYS A 85 -7.21 -14.21 -9.44
N ALA A 86 -6.76 -15.28 -10.09
CA ALA A 86 -5.70 -15.19 -11.07
C ALA A 86 -6.20 -14.48 -12.35
N PRO A 87 -5.40 -13.58 -12.96
CA PRO A 87 -5.72 -13.04 -14.27
C PRO A 87 -5.73 -14.14 -15.33
N ASN A 88 -6.61 -14.02 -16.32
CA ASN A 88 -6.52 -14.85 -17.53
C ASN A 88 -5.36 -14.39 -18.43
N LYS A 89 -5.11 -15.11 -19.54
CA LYS A 89 -4.00 -14.82 -20.46
C LYS A 89 -4.02 -13.38 -20.99
N GLU A 90 -5.17 -12.91 -21.46
CA GLU A 90 -5.33 -11.56 -22.01
C GLU A 90 -5.09 -10.48 -20.94
N GLN A 91 -5.65 -10.68 -19.74
CA GLN A 91 -5.45 -9.79 -18.59
C GLN A 91 -3.98 -9.74 -18.16
N TYR A 92 -3.29 -10.88 -18.15
CA TYR A 92 -1.87 -10.96 -17.86
C TYR A 92 -1.05 -10.15 -18.88
N GLU A 93 -1.27 -10.38 -20.18
CA GLU A 93 -0.54 -9.68 -21.25
C GLU A 93 -0.76 -8.16 -21.16
N ARG A 94 -2.00 -7.74 -20.87
CA ARG A 94 -2.31 -6.32 -20.62
C ARG A 94 -1.61 -5.78 -19.38
N ALA A 95 -1.64 -6.51 -18.26
CA ALA A 95 -1.01 -6.07 -17.02
C ALA A 95 0.50 -5.88 -17.16
N ILE A 96 1.19 -6.82 -17.83
CA ILE A 96 2.62 -6.70 -18.10
C ILE A 96 2.91 -5.47 -18.96
N LYS A 97 2.15 -5.25 -20.03
CA LYS A 97 2.33 -4.05 -20.86
C LYS A 97 2.18 -2.75 -20.05
N GLU A 98 1.18 -2.66 -19.19
CA GLU A 98 0.98 -1.47 -18.33
C GLU A 98 2.15 -1.26 -17.35
N LEU A 99 2.70 -2.35 -16.80
CA LEU A 99 3.87 -2.29 -15.90
C LEU A 99 5.15 -1.89 -16.66
N ASP A 100 5.38 -2.43 -17.85
CA ASP A 100 6.52 -2.07 -18.71
C ASP A 100 6.48 -0.58 -19.07
N GLU A 101 5.30 -0.03 -19.40
CA GLU A 101 5.13 1.40 -19.67
C GLU A 101 5.46 2.27 -18.44
N ILE A 102 5.13 1.81 -17.24
CA ILE A 102 5.51 2.50 -15.99
C ILE A 102 7.02 2.43 -15.76
N GLU A 103 7.62 1.24 -15.93
CA GLU A 103 9.06 1.05 -15.78
C GLU A 103 9.85 1.93 -16.74
N HIS A 104 9.45 1.98 -18.02
CA HIS A 104 10.06 2.85 -19.02
C HIS A 104 9.97 4.33 -18.66
N LYS A 105 8.85 4.79 -18.08
CA LYS A 105 8.72 6.18 -17.60
C LYS A 105 9.66 6.47 -16.44
N ILE A 106 9.89 5.51 -15.54
CA ILE A 106 10.81 5.69 -14.41
C ILE A 106 12.26 5.72 -14.90
N LYS A 107 12.64 4.81 -15.80
CA LYS A 107 14.01 4.72 -16.34
C LYS A 107 14.34 5.87 -17.29
N GLY A 108 13.41 6.24 -18.17
CA GLY A 108 13.57 7.37 -19.09
C GLY A 108 13.36 8.75 -18.46
N ALA A 109 13.09 8.81 -17.15
CA ALA A 109 13.07 10.04 -16.37
C ALA A 109 14.40 10.30 -15.64
N ASP A 110 15.48 9.58 -15.96
CA ASP A 110 16.83 9.98 -15.52
C ASP A 110 17.14 11.37 -16.11
N PRO A 111 17.33 12.42 -15.28
CA PRO A 111 17.67 13.75 -15.76
C PRO A 111 19.07 13.84 -16.41
N ASN A 112 19.82 12.73 -16.46
CA ASN A 112 21.18 12.66 -16.98
C ASN A 112 21.34 11.88 -18.31
N GLU A 113 20.25 11.56 -19.01
CA GLU A 113 20.27 11.20 -20.45
C GLU A 113 19.74 12.35 -21.33
#